data_AF-W1XAF4-F1
#
_entry.id   AF-W1XAF4-F1
#
_cell.length_a   1.000
_cell.length_b   1.000
_cell.length_c   1.000
_cell.angle_alpha   90.00
_cell.angle_beta   90.00
_cell.angle_gamma   90.00
#
_symmetry.space_group_name_H-M   'P 1'
#
loop_
_entity.id
_entity.type
_entity.pdbx_description
1 polymer ?
#
loop_
_entity_poly.entity_id
_entity_poly.type
_entity_poly.pdbx_seq_one_letter_code
_entity_poly.pdbx_strand_id
1 'polypeptide(L)' 'MGLAQRAGKIISGEEMVVKAIQDQKVKLVFLAHDAAPNLTKKIQDKSHYYQVEVITVFSTLE' A
#
# COMPACT_ATOMS: atom_id res chain seq x y z
N MET A 1 8.46 5.20 -9.09
CA MET A 1 7.53 6.04 -8.30
C MET A 1 7.43 7.51 -8.75
N GLY A 2 8.49 8.15 -9.27
CA GLY A 2 8.53 9.59 -9.54
C GLY A 2 7.41 10.17 -10.44
N LEU A 3 6.94 9.43 -11.45
CA LEU A 3 5.81 9.87 -12.31
C LEU A 3 4.48 9.95 -11.53
N ALA A 4 4.18 8.94 -10.71
CA ALA A 4 2.97 8.91 -9.88
C ALA A 4 3.00 10.01 -8.81
N GLN A 5 4.19 10.28 -8.25
CA GLN A 5 4.40 11.35 -7.28
C GLN A 5 4.18 12.73 -7.93
N ARG A 6 4.75 12.95 -9.11
CA ARG A 6 4.55 14.18 -9.91
C ARG A 6 3.09 14.39 -10.31
N ALA A 7 2.35 13.32 -10.56
CA ALA A 7 0.92 13.35 -10.87
C ALA A 7 0.02 13.50 -9.62
N GLY A 8 0.58 13.53 -8.41
CA GLY A 8 -0.19 13.61 -7.16
C GLY A 8 -1.03 12.36 -6.88
N LYS A 9 -0.63 11.19 -7.41
CA LYS A 9 -1.35 9.91 -7.31
C LYS A 9 -0.70 8.94 -6.32
N ILE A 10 0.02 9.47 -5.32
CA ILE A 10 0.59 8.67 -4.24
C ILE A 10 -0.20 8.94 -2.95
N ILE A 11 -0.60 7.85 -2.29
CA ILE A 11 -1.21 7.88 -0.96
C ILE A 11 -0.22 7.19 -0.02
N SER A 12 0.04 7.81 1.13
CA SER A 12 0.99 7.30 2.12
C SER A 12 0.41 7.47 3.52
N GLY A 13 0.84 6.63 4.47
CA GLY A 13 0.29 6.58 5.83
C GLY A 13 -0.72 5.45 6.00
N GLU A 14 -0.62 4.71 7.11
CA GLU A 14 -1.38 3.47 7.35
C GLU A 14 -2.89 3.67 7.17
N GLU A 15 -3.49 4.62 7.89
CA GLU A 15 -4.94 4.81 7.89
C GLU A 15 -5.47 5.25 6.52
N MET A 16 -4.74 6.15 5.84
CA MET A 16 -5.11 6.64 4.51
C MET A 16 -5.06 5.53 3.46
N VAL A 17 -4.02 4.68 3.50
CA VAL A 17 -3.90 3.54 2.59
C VAL A 17 -5.03 2.54 2.84
N VAL A 18 -5.29 2.18 4.10
CA VAL A 18 -6.37 1.25 4.45
C VAL A 18 -7.74 1.77 3.99
N LYS A 19 -8.01 3.06 4.17
CA LYS A 19 -9.24 3.69 3.70
C LYS A 19 -9.31 3.72 2.17
N ALA A 20 -8.20 4.02 1.49
CA ALA A 20 -8.15 4.05 0.05
C ALA A 20 -8.34 2.66 -0.60
N ILE A 21 -7.87 1.59 0.06
CA ILE A 21 -8.16 0.19 -0.33
C ILE A 21 -9.66 -0.07 -0.22
N GLN A 22 -10.30 0.30 0.89
CA GLN A 22 -11.74 0.12 1.10
C GLN A 22 -12.59 0.93 0.13
N ASP A 23 -12.18 2.16 -0.16
CA ASP A 23 -12.81 3.03 -1.16
C ASP A 23 -12.53 2.57 -2.61
N GLN A 24 -11.73 1.51 -2.81
CA GLN A 24 -11.29 1.00 -4.12
C GLN A 24 -10.61 2.08 -5.01
N LYS A 25 -9.91 3.03 -4.37
CA LYS A 25 -9.18 4.13 -5.04
C LYS A 25 -7.72 3.78 -5.34
N VAL A 26 -7.22 2.67 -4.81
CA VAL A 26 -5.87 2.16 -5.06
C VAL A 26 -5.95 0.83 -5.80
N LYS A 27 -5.02 0.63 -6.73
CA LYS A 27 -4.86 -0.62 -7.48
C LYS A 27 -3.59 -1.37 -7.09
N LEU A 28 -2.66 -0.67 -6.46
CA LEU A 28 -1.34 -1.17 -6.09
C LEU A 28 -0.93 -0.57 -4.76
N VAL A 29 -0.46 -1.41 -3.84
CA VAL A 29 0.07 -1.02 -2.53
C VAL A 29 1.53 -1.46 -2.44
N PHE A 30 2.39 -0.54 -2.04
CA PHE A 30 3.77 -0.85 -1.68
C PHE A 30 3.84 -1.00 -0.17
N LEU A 31 4.23 -2.19 0.29
CA LEU A 31 4.41 -2.49 1.71
C LEU A 31 5.88 -2.79 1.96
N ALA A 32 6.50 -2.09 2.91
CA ALA A 32 7.88 -2.35 3.27
C ALA A 32 8.01 -3.73 3.92
N HIS A 33 9.11 -4.45 3.65
CA HIS A 33 9.33 -5.78 4.22
C HIS A 33 9.46 -5.77 5.76
N ASP A 34 9.99 -4.67 6.29
CA ASP A 34 10.16 -4.39 7.73
C ASP A 34 8.91 -3.78 8.38
N ALA A 35 7.78 -3.71 7.67
CA ALA A 35 6.52 -3.26 8.24
C ALA A 35 6.09 -4.14 9.43
N ALA A 36 5.54 -3.49 10.47
CA ALA A 36 5.08 -4.16 11.67
C ALA A 36 4.09 -5.29 11.33
N PRO A 37 4.13 -6.44 12.03
CA PRO A 37 3.31 -7.61 11.69
C PRO A 37 1.81 -7.33 11.71
N ASN A 38 1.35 -6.43 12.58
CA ASN A 38 -0.05 -6.01 12.64
C ASN A 38 -0.47 -5.22 11.39
N LEU A 39 0.40 -4.32 10.91
CA LEU A 39 0.19 -3.55 9.69
C LEU A 39 0.19 -4.47 8.46
N THR A 40 1.17 -5.36 8.37
CA THR A 40 1.30 -6.32 7.27
C THR A 40 0.05 -7.17 7.13
N LYS A 41 -0.43 -7.77 8.24
CA LYS A 41 -1.68 -8.54 8.24
C LYS A 41 -2.87 -7.71 7.79
N LYS A 42 -3.02 -6.50 8.31
CA LYS A 42 -4.14 -5.60 8.01
C LYS A 42 -4.17 -5.21 6.52
N ILE A 43 -3.02 -4.86 5.95
CA ILE A 43 -2.90 -4.52 4.53
C ILE A 43 -3.14 -5.74 3.66
N GLN A 44 -2.55 -6.90 3.98
CA GLN A 44 -2.75 -8.13 3.21
C GLN A 44 -4.21 -8.58 3.21
N ASP A 45 -4.87 -8.60 4.37
CA ASP A 45 -6.27 -9.01 4.50
C ASP A 45 -7.21 -8.11 3.69
N LYS A 46 -7.06 -6.78 3.83
CA LYS A 46 -7.87 -5.83 3.06
C LYS A 46 -7.55 -5.89 1.58
N SER A 47 -6.29 -5.97 1.20
CA SER A 47 -5.91 -6.02 -0.22
C SER A 47 -6.40 -7.30 -0.87
N HIS A 48 -6.32 -8.44 -0.16
CA HIS A 48 -6.90 -9.70 -0.64
C HIS A 48 -8.42 -9.61 -0.78
N TYR A 49 -9.13 -9.05 0.20
CA TYR A 49 -10.59 -8.88 0.13
C TYR A 49 -11.02 -7.97 -1.04
N TYR A 50 -10.36 -6.84 -1.23
CA TYR A 50 -10.67 -5.86 -2.28
C TYR A 50 -9.94 -6.11 -3.60
N GLN A 51 -9.22 -7.24 -3.74
CA GLN A 51 -8.47 -7.63 -4.94
C GLN A 51 -7.47 -6.56 -5.40
N VAL A 52 -6.76 -5.96 -4.45
CA VAL A 52 -5.69 -4.97 -4.66
C VAL A 52 -4.34 -5.67 -4.61
N GLU A 53 -3.45 -5.34 -5.54
CA GLU A 53 -2.12 -5.94 -5.60
C GLU A 53 -1.19 -5.35 -4.54
N VAL A 54 -0.41 -6.19 -3.86
CA VAL A 54 0.55 -5.77 -2.82
C VAL A 54 1.95 -6.20 -3.23
N ILE A 55 2.85 -5.24 -3.32
CA ILE A 55 4.26 -5.45 -3.62
C ILE A 55 5.07 -5.24 -2.35
N THR A 56 5.79 -6.28 -1.91
CA THR A 56 6.60 -6.30 -0.68
C THR A 56 8.11 -6.22 -0.91
N VAL A 57 8.55 -5.99 -2.16
CA VAL A 57 9.98 -6.15 -2.54
C VAL A 57 10.88 -4.97 -2.18
N PHE A 58 10.35 -3.84 -1.70
CA PHE A 58 11.20 -2.68 -1.42
C PHE A 58 11.63 -2.66 0.04
N SER A 59 12.92 -2.92 0.28
CA SER A 59 13.63 -2.46 1.48
C SER A 59 13.91 -0.96 1.35
N THR A 60 14.08 -0.26 2.47
CA THR A 60 14.25 1.22 2.57
C THR A 60 15.47 1.79 1.82
N LEU A 61 16.19 0.96 1.06
CA LEU A 61 17.50 1.23 0.47
C LEU A 61 17.52 0.93 -1.04
N GLU A 62 16.48 1.27 -1.80
CA GLU A 62 16.52 1.28 -3.28
C GLU A 62 15.72 2.45 -3.87
#